data_AF-A0A453LFH7-F1
#
_entry.id   AF-A0A453LFH7-F1
#
_cell.length_a   1.000
_cell.length_b   1.000
_cell.length_c   1.000
_cell.angle_alpha   90.00
_cell.angle_beta   90.00
_cell.angle_gamma   90.00
#
_symmetry.space_group_name_H-M   'P 1'
#
loop_
_entity.id
_entity.type
_entity.pdbx_description
1 polymer ?
#
loop_
_entity_poly.entity_id
_entity_poly.type
_entity_poly.pdbx_seq_one_letter_code
_entity_poly.pdbx_strand_id
1 'polypeptide(L)'
;MIESGRSNDVAWGNQLGYILLPFHLAMHNDPLAYVRKAKMTVDRKKSSLEAIFTCKTSEVFVKMFGLKAGAFTFRRMFANTTISFSNLVGPTEKIELCGHPVVFIAPSVYGVPQALIVHYQSYNNTIKIVLSV
;
A
#
# COMPACT_ATOMS: atom_id res chain seq x y z
N MET A 1 -0.52 -15.43 -9.81
CA MET A 1 -0.28 -16.85 -10.15
C MET A 1 0.98 -17.25 -9.42
N ILE A 2 0.85 -18.06 -8.37
CA ILE A 2 2.02 -18.57 -7.62
C ILE A 2 2.55 -19.73 -8.45
N GLU A 3 3.69 -19.54 -9.12
CA GLU A 3 4.41 -20.64 -9.75
C GLU A 3 5.12 -21.45 -8.67
N SER A 4 4.77 -22.73 -8.58
CA SER A 4 5.43 -23.71 -7.72
C SER A 4 6.70 -24.22 -8.40
N GLY A 5 7.80 -23.49 -8.25
CA GLY A 5 9.15 -23.95 -8.56
C GLY A 5 9.73 -24.78 -7.41
N ARG A 6 10.61 -25.73 -7.74
CA ARG A 6 11.19 -26.81 -6.89
C ARG A 6 12.14 -26.34 -5.76
N SER A 7 11.69 -25.42 -4.91
CA SER A 7 12.20 -25.18 -3.56
C SER A 7 11.03 -24.71 -2.70
N ASN A 8 10.69 -25.46 -1.64
CA ASN A 8 9.50 -25.24 -0.80
C ASN A 8 9.51 -23.95 0.04
N ASP A 9 10.47 -23.05 -0.18
CA ASP A 9 10.42 -21.70 0.36
C ASP A 9 9.44 -20.87 -0.48
N VAL A 10 8.16 -21.00 -0.16
CA VAL A 10 7.19 -19.96 -0.50
C VAL A 10 7.73 -18.68 0.10
N ALA A 11 8.01 -17.67 -0.73
CA ALA A 11 8.39 -16.35 -0.22
C ALA A 11 7.21 -15.80 0.58
N TRP A 12 7.25 -15.97 1.91
CA TRP A 12 6.22 -15.51 2.81
C TRP A 12 6.31 -13.99 2.97
N GLY A 13 5.18 -13.31 2.77
CA GLY A 13 5.04 -11.88 3.03
C GLY A 13 4.74 -11.04 1.78
N ASN A 14 4.18 -9.86 2.02
CA ASN A 14 3.88 -8.90 0.97
C ASN A 14 5.14 -8.11 0.63
N GLN A 15 5.49 -8.03 -0.67
CA GLN A 15 6.50 -7.08 -1.13
C GLN A 15 5.89 -5.67 -1.11
N LEU A 16 6.40 -4.82 -0.22
CA LEU A 16 5.91 -3.46 -0.05
C LEU A 16 6.82 -2.47 -0.79
N GLY A 17 6.23 -1.77 -1.75
CA GLY A 17 6.82 -0.62 -2.44
C GLY A 17 5.93 0.60 -2.27
N TYR A 18 6.53 1.78 -2.32
CA TYR A 18 5.81 3.05 -2.15
C TYR A 18 5.99 3.93 -3.36
N ILE A 19 4.97 4.74 -3.64
CA ILE A 19 5.01 5.78 -4.66
C ILE A 19 4.63 7.08 -3.96
N LEU A 20 5.47 8.11 -4.09
CA LEU A 20 5.15 9.43 -3.59
C LEU A 20 4.28 10.17 -4.62
N LEU A 21 3.06 10.52 -4.19
CA LEU A 21 2.08 11.19 -5.02
C LEU A 21 1.83 12.61 -4.49
N PRO A 22 1.89 13.64 -5.35
CA PRO A 22 1.41 14.96 -4.99
C PRO A 22 -0.12 14.91 -4.90
N PHE A 23 -0.67 15.25 -3.72
CA PHE A 23 -2.10 15.39 -3.53
C PHE A 23 -2.46 16.88 -3.55
N HIS A 24 -3.23 17.30 -4.55
CA HIS A 24 -3.60 18.70 -4.71
C HIS A 24 -5.01 18.94 -4.17
N LEU A 25 -5.12 19.56 -3.00
CA LEU A 25 -6.38 20.02 -2.44
C LEU A 25 -6.72 21.38 -3.07
N ALA A 26 -7.47 21.36 -4.17
CA ALA A 26 -7.92 22.57 -4.84
C ALA A 26 -9.40 22.45 -5.21
N MET A 27 -10.10 23.59 -5.19
CA MET A 27 -11.46 23.69 -5.72
C MET A 27 -11.37 23.66 -7.24
N HIS A 28 -12.08 22.73 -7.87
CA HIS A 28 -12.12 22.58 -9.32
C HIS A 28 -13.53 22.87 -9.82
N ASN A 29 -13.63 23.69 -10.86
CA ASN A 29 -14.91 23.95 -11.53
C ASN A 29 -15.46 22.68 -12.20
N ASP A 30 -14.58 21.85 -12.77
CA ASP A 30 -14.90 20.52 -13.26
C ASP A 30 -14.32 19.44 -12.31
N PRO A 31 -15.15 18.69 -11.57
CA PRO A 31 -14.68 17.66 -10.65
C PRO A 31 -13.98 16.49 -11.37
N LEU A 32 -14.30 16.23 -12.64
CA LEU A 32 -13.67 15.15 -13.42
C LEU A 32 -12.30 15.55 -13.96
N ALA A 33 -12.03 16.85 -14.14
CA ALA A 33 -10.71 17.32 -14.55
C ALA A 33 -9.64 16.94 -13.53
N TYR A 34 -9.95 17.03 -12.22
CA TYR A 34 -9.07 16.58 -11.16
C TYR A 34 -8.79 15.08 -11.25
N VAL A 35 -9.85 14.27 -11.40
CA VAL A 35 -9.73 12.80 -11.49
C VAL A 35 -8.88 12.40 -12.69
N ARG A 36 -9.08 13.03 -13.86
CA ARG A 36 -8.26 12.79 -15.06
C ARG A 36 -6.79 13.13 -14.82
N LYS A 37 -6.50 14.27 -14.21
CA LYS A 37 -5.12 14.68 -13.89
C LYS A 37 -4.46 13.75 -12.86
N ALA A 38 -5.20 13.37 -11.83
CA ALA A 38 -4.73 12.42 -10.82
C ALA A 38 -4.41 11.06 -11.47
N LYS A 39 -5.31 10.56 -12.34
CA LYS A 39 -5.09 9.32 -13.09
C LYS A 39 -3.82 9.39 -13.95
N MET A 40 -3.63 10.45 -14.74
CA MET A 40 -2.42 10.62 -15.56
C MET A 40 -1.14 10.62 -14.71
N THR A 41 -1.18 11.31 -13.56
CA THR A 41 -0.03 11.38 -12.64
C THR A 41 0.30 10.01 -12.05
N VAL A 42 -0.71 9.27 -11.60
CA VAL A 42 -0.57 7.92 -11.05
C VAL A 42 -0.10 6.92 -12.10
N ASP A 43 -0.67 6.96 -13.31
CA ASP A 43 -0.28 6.05 -14.40
C ASP A 43 1.19 6.27 -14.78
N ARG A 44 1.63 7.53 -14.87
CA ARG A 44 3.05 7.87 -15.07
C ARG A 44 3.92 7.33 -13.93
N LYS A 45 3.51 7.51 -12.68
CA LYS A 45 4.26 7.05 -11.50
C LYS A 45 4.31 5.52 -11.38
N LYS A 46 3.26 4.82 -11.80
CA LYS A 46 3.27 3.36 -11.90
C LYS A 46 4.30 2.88 -12.93
N SER A 47 4.44 3.59 -14.05
CA SER A 47 5.45 3.28 -15.06
C SER A 47 6.89 3.65 -14.67
N SER A 48 7.12 4.50 -13.65
CA SER A 48 8.46 4.99 -13.30
C SER A 48 9.30 4.03 -12.44
N LEU A 49 8.88 2.77 -12.29
CA LEU A 49 9.51 1.72 -11.47
C LEU A 49 9.75 2.13 -10.00
N GLU A 50 9.17 3.24 -9.54
CA GLU A 50 9.44 3.85 -8.22
C GLU A 50 9.09 2.89 -7.07
N ALA A 51 7.99 2.15 -7.19
CA ALA A 51 7.60 1.13 -6.22
C ALA A 51 8.63 0.00 -6.11
N ILE A 52 9.18 -0.45 -7.24
CA ILE A 52 10.18 -1.53 -7.27
C ILE A 52 11.50 -1.02 -6.70
N PHE A 53 11.91 0.18 -7.10
CA PHE A 53 13.13 0.82 -6.60
C PHE A 53 13.06 1.04 -5.09
N THR A 54 11.98 1.62 -4.57
CA THR A 54 11.80 1.83 -3.13
C THR A 54 11.82 0.51 -2.36
N CYS A 55 11.15 -0.53 -2.86
CA CYS A 55 11.19 -1.87 -2.25
C CYS A 55 12.62 -2.41 -2.20
N LYS A 56 13.34 -2.43 -3.33
CA LYS A 56 14.68 -3.01 -3.42
C LYS A 56 15.74 -2.21 -2.67
N THR A 57 15.72 -0.89 -2.78
CA THR A 57 16.63 -0.02 -2.02
C THR A 57 16.41 -0.19 -0.53
N SER A 58 15.17 -0.32 -0.07
CA SER A 58 14.90 -0.56 1.35
C SER A 58 15.43 -1.91 1.84
N GLU A 59 15.27 -2.96 1.03
CA GLU A 59 15.78 -4.30 1.33
C GLU A 59 17.31 -4.29 1.46
N VAL A 60 17.99 -3.67 0.50
CA VAL A 60 19.46 -3.50 0.50
C VAL A 60 19.90 -2.65 1.68
N PHE A 61 19.22 -1.54 1.97
CA PHE A 61 19.56 -0.64 3.07
C PHE A 61 19.44 -1.33 4.43
N VAL A 62 18.37 -2.11 4.65
CA VAL A 62 18.18 -2.89 5.88
C VAL A 62 19.25 -3.97 6.01
N LYS A 63 19.63 -4.64 4.92
CA LYS A 63 20.70 -5.65 4.94
C LYS A 63 22.07 -5.05 5.26
N MET A 64 22.37 -3.85 4.75
CA MET A 64 23.68 -3.21 4.95
C MET A 64 23.81 -2.48 6.29
N PHE A 65 22.78 -1.73 6.70
CA PHE A 65 22.84 -0.84 7.87
C PHE A 65 22.03 -1.34 9.07
N GLY A 66 21.36 -2.49 8.93
CA GLY A 66 20.56 -3.10 9.96
C GLY A 66 19.17 -2.48 10.14
N LEU A 67 18.36 -3.13 10.97
CA LEU A 67 16.95 -2.80 11.20
C LEU A 67 16.75 -1.41 11.80
N LYS A 68 17.64 -0.97 12.72
CA LYS A 68 17.52 0.35 13.38
C LYS A 68 17.63 1.50 12.38
N ALA A 69 18.63 1.44 11.49
CA ALA A 69 18.83 2.45 10.47
C ALA A 69 17.69 2.42 9.44
N GLY A 70 17.25 1.23 9.01
CA GLY A 70 16.10 1.10 8.12
C GLY A 70 14.82 1.71 8.70
N ALA A 71 14.50 1.37 9.95
CA ALA A 71 13.33 1.91 10.65
C ALA A 71 13.39 3.45 10.77
N PHE A 72 14.58 4.02 11.05
CA PHE A 72 14.78 5.46 11.07
C PHE A 72 14.48 6.11 9.72
N THR A 73 15.01 5.55 8.62
CA THR A 73 14.77 6.05 7.27
C THR A 73 13.29 5.98 6.88
N PHE A 74 12.63 4.85 7.13
CA PHE A 74 11.19 4.70 6.87
C PHE A 74 10.36 5.67 7.70
N ARG A 75 10.63 5.79 9.00
CA ARG A 75 9.93 6.74 9.87
C ARG A 75 10.09 8.17 9.36
N ARG A 76 11.30 8.56 8.94
CA ARG A 76 11.58 9.88 8.37
C ARG A 76 10.82 10.09 7.06
N MET A 77 10.78 9.10 6.17
CA MET A 77 10.00 9.18 4.92
C MET A 77 8.53 9.46 5.22
N PHE A 78 7.90 8.64 6.07
CA PHE A 78 6.49 8.80 6.40
C PHE A 78 6.18 10.10 7.13
N ALA A 79 7.07 10.55 8.03
CA ALA A 79 6.91 11.82 8.75
C ALA A 79 6.91 13.05 7.82
N ASN A 80 7.47 12.92 6.60
CA ASN A 80 7.45 13.98 5.58
C ASN A 80 6.26 13.84 4.61
N THR A 81 5.27 13.01 4.93
CA THR A 81 4.05 12.85 4.14
C THR A 81 2.81 13.03 5.01
N THR A 82 1.76 13.64 4.47
CA THR A 82 0.56 13.96 5.26
C THR A 82 -0.39 12.77 5.41
N ILE A 83 -0.60 12.03 4.31
CA ILE A 83 -1.59 10.95 4.19
C ILE A 83 -0.94 9.77 3.47
N SER A 84 -1.25 8.54 3.90
CA SER A 84 -1.03 7.34 3.08
C SER A 84 -2.34 6.70 2.69
N PHE A 85 -2.32 6.02 1.54
CA PHE A 85 -3.39 5.12 1.19
C PHE A 85 -2.84 3.86 0.52
N SER A 86 -3.51 2.73 0.75
CA SER A 86 -3.17 1.44 0.15
C SER A 86 -4.39 0.80 -0.48
N ASN A 87 -4.20 0.07 -1.57
CA ASN A 87 -5.26 -0.70 -2.21
C ASN A 87 -4.84 -2.17 -2.32
N LEU A 88 -5.60 -3.06 -1.69
CA LEU A 88 -5.38 -4.50 -1.73
C LEU A 88 -6.62 -5.19 -2.28
N VAL A 89 -6.41 -5.94 -3.37
CA VAL A 89 -7.45 -6.82 -3.92
C VAL A 89 -7.51 -8.06 -3.03
N GLY A 90 -8.60 -8.20 -2.28
CA GLY A 90 -8.86 -9.39 -1.48
C GLY A 90 -9.67 -10.45 -2.22
N PRO A 91 -9.99 -11.54 -1.51
CA PRO A 91 -10.69 -12.69 -2.09
C PRO A 91 -12.05 -12.30 -2.68
N THR A 92 -12.33 -12.81 -3.87
CA THR A 92 -13.65 -12.74 -4.51
C THR A 92 -14.61 -13.76 -3.92
N GLU A 93 -14.08 -14.87 -3.42
CA GLU A 93 -14.84 -15.94 -2.79
C GLU A 93 -15.01 -15.71 -1.28
N LYS A 94 -16.06 -16.28 -0.73
CA LYS A 94 -16.23 -16.34 0.72
C LYS A 94 -15.18 -17.27 1.30
N ILE A 95 -14.62 -16.85 2.43
CA ILE A 95 -13.56 -17.59 3.12
C ILE A 95 -14.03 -17.85 4.55
N GLU A 96 -13.49 -18.90 5.14
CA GLU A 96 -13.74 -19.25 6.53
C GLU A 96 -12.43 -19.15 7.30
N LEU A 97 -12.53 -18.66 8.53
CA LEU A 97 -11.44 -18.62 9.49
C LEU A 97 -11.83 -19.51 10.66
N CYS A 98 -11.09 -20.60 10.87
CA CYS A 98 -11.37 -21.57 11.94
C CYS A 98 -12.82 -22.10 11.93
N GLY A 99 -13.39 -22.33 10.74
CA GLY A 99 -14.78 -22.78 10.56
C GLY A 99 -15.84 -21.67 10.71
N HIS A 100 -15.43 -20.42 10.90
CA HIS A 100 -16.34 -19.27 10.94
C HIS A 100 -16.28 -18.47 9.63
N PRO A 101 -17.42 -18.20 8.98
CA PRO A 101 -17.43 -17.43 7.75
C PRO A 101 -16.98 -15.99 8.01
N VAL A 102 -16.00 -15.53 7.23
CA VAL A 102 -15.53 -14.14 7.28
C VAL A 102 -16.56 -13.26 6.58
N VAL A 103 -17.02 -12.22 7.28
CA VAL A 103 -18.03 -11.28 6.75
C VAL A 103 -17.37 -10.07 6.07
N PHE A 104 -16.25 -9.62 6.61
CA PHE A 104 -15.48 -8.51 6.07
C PHE A 104 -14.00 -8.63 6.44
N ILE A 105 -13.17 -7.92 5.68
CA ILE A 105 -11.74 -7.77 5.94
C ILE A 105 -11.47 -6.27 6.06
N ALA A 106 -10.87 -5.84 7.17
CA ALA A 106 -10.58 -4.44 7.46
C ALA A 106 -9.15 -4.31 7.99
N PRO A 107 -8.15 -4.22 7.10
CA PRO A 107 -6.77 -4.04 7.52
C PRO A 107 -6.56 -2.63 8.08
N SER A 108 -5.70 -2.52 9.09
CA SER A 108 -5.28 -1.25 9.68
C SER A 108 -3.82 -1.32 10.10
N VAL A 109 -3.15 -0.18 10.07
CA VAL A 109 -1.75 0.00 10.51
C VAL A 109 -1.71 1.10 11.57
N TYR A 110 -0.86 0.92 12.58
CA TYR A 110 -0.64 1.87 13.67
C TYR A 110 0.85 2.22 13.80
N GLY A 111 1.15 3.37 14.41
CA GLY A 111 2.52 3.78 14.77
C GLY A 111 3.32 4.45 13.64
N VAL A 112 2.68 4.73 12.50
CA VAL A 112 3.28 5.49 11.40
C VAL A 112 3.03 6.97 11.65
N PRO A 113 4.04 7.86 11.50
CA PRO A 113 3.88 9.29 11.76
C PRO A 113 3.14 10.01 10.63
N GLN A 114 1.86 9.70 10.43
CA GLN A 114 0.97 10.29 9.42
C GLN A 114 -0.33 10.75 10.07
N ALA A 115 -0.98 11.76 9.49
CA ALA A 115 -2.22 12.31 10.05
C ALA A 115 -3.45 11.46 9.70
N LEU A 116 -3.38 10.72 8.59
CA LEU A 116 -4.45 9.84 8.12
C LEU A 116 -3.88 8.70 7.28
N ILE A 117 -4.38 7.50 7.54
CA ILE A 117 -4.09 6.30 6.76
C ILE A 117 -5.41 5.76 6.21
N VAL A 118 -5.45 5.52 4.90
CA VAL A 118 -6.66 5.04 4.19
C VAL A 118 -6.39 3.68 3.56
N HIS A 119 -7.04 2.64 4.06
CA HIS A 119 -6.94 1.30 3.47
C HIS A 119 -8.19 0.97 2.67
N TYR A 120 -7.99 0.60 1.41
CA TYR A 120 -9.02 0.03 0.53
C TYR A 120 -8.81 -1.48 0.47
N GLN A 121 -9.83 -2.23 0.85
CA GLN A 121 -9.83 -3.69 0.84
C GLN A 121 -11.08 -4.20 0.13
N SER A 122 -10.91 -4.93 -0.97
CA SER A 122 -12.03 -5.64 -1.59
C SER A 122 -12.23 -7.01 -0.94
N TYR A 123 -13.47 -7.41 -0.73
CA TYR A 123 -13.85 -8.75 -0.29
C TYR A 123 -15.29 -9.05 -0.72
N ASN A 124 -15.52 -10.20 -1.37
CA ASN A 124 -16.86 -10.67 -1.76
C ASN A 124 -17.69 -9.56 -2.45
N ASN A 125 -17.16 -9.02 -3.55
CA ASN A 125 -17.74 -7.92 -4.35
C ASN A 125 -18.04 -6.61 -3.60
N THR A 126 -17.56 -6.48 -2.36
CA THR A 126 -17.71 -5.27 -1.55
C THR A 126 -16.34 -4.63 -1.33
N ILE A 127 -16.26 -3.32 -1.39
CA ILE A 127 -15.06 -2.57 -0.99
C ILE A 127 -15.30 -2.00 0.39
N LYS A 128 -14.37 -2.26 1.31
CA LYS A 128 -14.30 -1.60 2.62
C LYS A 128 -13.20 -0.55 2.59
N ILE A 129 -13.53 0.62 3.12
CA ILE A 129 -12.60 1.74 3.31
C ILE A 129 -12.39 1.87 4.81
N VAL A 130 -11.15 1.72 5.26
CA VAL A 130 -10.76 1.84 6.67
C VAL A 130 -9.93 3.10 6.82
N LEU A 131 -10.28 3.91 7.81
CA LEU A 131 -9.55 5.13 8.17
C LEU A 131 -8.90 4.91 9.53
N SER A 132 -7.60 5.17 9.64
CA SER A 132 -6.86 5.13 10.90
C SER A 132 -5.92 6.32 11.05
N VAL A 133 -5.49 6.55 12.29
CA VAL A 133 -4.57 7.62 12.75
C VAL A 133 -3.44 6.98 13.53
#